data_AF-A0A7Z0TCX0-F1
#
_entry.id   AF-A0A7Z0TCX0-F1
#
_cell.length_a   1.000
_cell.length_b   1.000
_cell.length_c   1.000
_cell.angle_alpha   90.00
_cell.angle_beta   90.00
_cell.angle_gamma   90.00
#
_symmetry.space_group_name_H-M   'P 1'
#
loop_
_entity.id
_entity.type
_entity.pdbx_description
1 polymer ?
#
loop_
_entity_poly.entity_id
_entity_poly.type
_entity_poly.pdbx_seq_one_letter_code
_entity_poly.pdbx_strand_id
1 'polypeptide(L)'
;MVASPNPEPTPDFDEIVSGVPRISAWQAVWEETREALNVVQPRGWTPEEIGRHAWDALPEQEREQAFDLLLYTWWSLMGQFDAARQAHTGQAGEQA
;
A
#
# COMPACT_ATOMS: atom_id res chain seq x y z
N MET A 1 23.35 -49.67 -11.51
CA MET A 1 23.45 -48.66 -10.43
C MET A 1 22.83 -47.38 -10.96
N VAL A 2 21.59 -47.08 -10.58
CA VAL A 2 20.95 -45.80 -10.93
C VAL A 2 21.49 -44.77 -9.96
N ALA A 3 22.16 -43.74 -10.47
CA ALA A 3 22.59 -42.61 -9.66
C ALA A 3 21.35 -41.99 -9.03
N SER A 4 21.27 -41.97 -7.70
CA SER A 4 20.22 -41.24 -7.00
C SER A 4 20.26 -39.78 -7.46
N PRO A 5 19.11 -39.16 -7.78
CA PRO A 5 19.09 -37.75 -8.12
C PRO A 5 19.64 -36.96 -6.93
N ASN A 6 20.63 -36.11 -7.19
CA ASN A 6 21.17 -35.17 -6.23
C ASN A 6 20.01 -34.29 -5.72
N PRO A 7 19.73 -34.20 -4.41
CA PRO A 7 18.69 -33.31 -3.92
C PRO A 7 19.06 -31.87 -4.33
N GLU A 8 18.10 -31.16 -4.92
CA GLU A 8 18.30 -29.75 -5.24
C GLU A 8 18.65 -28.97 -3.96
N PRO A 9 19.54 -27.97 -4.06
CA PRO A 9 19.87 -27.14 -2.91
C PRO A 9 18.59 -26.47 -2.39
N THR A 10 18.35 -26.60 -1.09
CA THR A 10 17.24 -25.89 -0.45
C THR A 10 17.51 -24.38 -0.51
N PRO A 11 16.59 -23.57 -1.05
CA PRO A 11 16.77 -22.13 -1.12
C PRO A 11 16.92 -21.55 0.28
N ASP A 12 17.79 -20.55 0.43
CA ASP A 12 17.97 -19.86 1.71
C ASP A 12 16.81 -18.88 1.98
N PHE A 13 16.75 -18.37 3.21
CA PHE A 13 15.66 -17.47 3.60
C PHE A 13 15.64 -16.20 2.74
N ASP A 14 16.80 -15.66 2.38
CA ASP A 14 16.92 -14.44 1.58
C ASP A 14 16.40 -14.66 0.15
N GLU A 15 16.68 -15.82 -0.44
CA GLU A 15 16.16 -16.23 -1.75
C GLU A 15 14.63 -16.35 -1.71
N ILE A 16 14.08 -16.93 -0.63
CA ILE A 16 12.63 -17.07 -0.41
C ILE A 16 11.97 -15.69 -0.27
N VAL A 17 12.55 -14.76 0.49
CA VAL A 17 11.93 -13.45 0.75
C VAL A 17 12.27 -12.37 -0.28
N SER A 18 13.24 -12.62 -1.17
CA SER A 18 13.67 -11.67 -2.20
C SER A 18 12.55 -11.19 -3.12
N GLY A 19 11.55 -12.05 -3.36
CA GLY A 19 10.38 -11.74 -4.18
C GLY A 19 9.23 -11.09 -3.42
N VAL A 20 9.32 -10.93 -2.10
CA VAL A 20 8.24 -10.39 -1.28
C VAL A 20 8.23 -8.85 -1.38
N PRO A 21 7.09 -8.23 -1.74
CA PRO A 21 6.98 -6.78 -1.76
C PRO A 21 7.31 -6.20 -0.38
N ARG A 22 8.28 -5.29 -0.32
CA ARG A 22 8.56 -4.53 0.90
C ARG A 22 7.46 -3.50 1.08
N ILE A 23 6.64 -3.69 2.11
CA ILE A 23 5.64 -2.71 2.52
C ILE A 23 6.21 -1.81 3.61
N SER A 24 5.78 -0.55 3.61
CA SER A 24 6.13 0.40 4.66
C SER A 24 5.44 0.05 5.99
N ALA A 25 5.97 0.54 7.10
CA ALA A 25 5.33 0.43 8.41
C ALA A 25 3.90 0.98 8.40
N TRP A 26 3.67 2.11 7.71
CA TRP A 26 2.35 2.67 7.49
C TRP A 26 1.39 1.69 6.79
N GLN A 27 1.82 1.08 5.67
CA GLN A 27 1.00 0.13 4.93
C GLN A 27 0.66 -1.11 5.78
N ALA A 28 1.61 -1.61 6.55
CA ALA A 28 1.40 -2.75 7.43
C ALA A 28 0.33 -2.44 8.49
N VAL A 29 0.49 -1.32 9.20
CA VAL A 29 -0.43 -0.92 10.28
C VAL A 29 -1.80 -0.53 9.73
N TRP A 30 -1.86 0.08 8.55
CA TRP A 30 -3.12 0.37 7.86
C TRP A 30 -3.92 -0.90 7.59
N GLU A 31 -3.29 -1.92 6.98
CA GLU A 31 -3.99 -3.16 6.65
C GLU A 31 -4.43 -3.94 7.88
N GLU A 32 -3.56 -4.04 8.89
CA GLU A 32 -3.91 -4.66 10.17
C GLU A 32 -5.10 -3.95 10.83
N THR A 33 -5.08 -2.63 10.87
CA THR A 33 -6.16 -1.81 11.44
C THR A 33 -7.45 -2.00 10.64
N ARG A 34 -7.38 -1.99 9.31
CA ARG A 34 -8.54 -2.20 8.43
C ARG A 34 -9.16 -3.57 8.67
N GLU A 35 -8.35 -4.62 8.78
CA GLU A 35 -8.84 -5.97 9.04
C GLU A 35 -9.49 -6.08 10.41
N ALA A 36 -8.83 -5.57 11.45
CA ALA A 36 -9.35 -5.58 12.82
C ALA A 36 -10.69 -4.83 12.93
N LEU A 37 -10.78 -3.64 12.35
CA LEU A 37 -12.00 -2.83 12.38
C LEU A 37 -13.16 -3.46 11.59
N ASN A 38 -12.87 -4.12 10.47
CA ASN A 38 -13.87 -4.83 9.68
C ASN A 38 -14.45 -6.05 10.40
N VAL A 39 -13.66 -6.73 11.25
CA VAL A 39 -14.14 -7.82 12.10
C VAL A 39 -15.15 -7.31 13.13
N VAL A 40 -14.90 -6.13 13.71
CA VAL A 40 -15.76 -5.53 14.75
C VAL A 40 -17.04 -4.95 14.16
N GLN A 41 -16.95 -4.25 13.03
CA GLN A 41 -18.12 -3.66 12.37
C GLN A 41 -18.02 -3.81 10.85
N PRO A 42 -18.65 -4.86 10.29
CA PRO A 42 -18.66 -5.09 8.84
C PRO A 42 -19.45 -4.04 8.03
N ARG A 43 -20.27 -3.22 8.72
CA ARG A 43 -21.05 -2.13 8.08
C ARG A 43 -20.20 -0.97 7.58
N GLY A 44 -18.89 -1.01 7.86
CA GLY A 44 -17.91 -0.15 7.23
C GLY A 44 -17.43 0.96 8.15
N TRP A 45 -16.15 1.27 7.95
CA TRP A 45 -15.43 2.39 8.50
C TRP A 45 -14.97 3.24 7.32
N THR A 46 -14.91 4.56 7.48
CA THR A 46 -14.34 5.40 6.43
C THR A 46 -12.82 5.23 6.37
N PRO A 47 -12.19 5.47 5.21
CA PRO A 47 -10.73 5.48 5.11
C PRO A 47 -10.07 6.42 6.14
N GLU A 48 -10.68 7.56 6.44
CA GLU A 48 -10.17 8.51 7.44
C GLU A 48 -10.20 7.94 8.86
N GLU A 49 -11.26 7.20 9.21
CA GLU A 49 -11.36 6.54 10.52
C GLU A 49 -10.30 5.46 10.67
N ILE A 50 -10.16 4.59 9.66
CA ILE A 50 -9.10 3.56 9.62
C ILE A 50 -7.73 4.21 9.70
N GLY A 51 -7.49 5.28 8.93
CA GLY A 51 -6.24 6.00 8.94
C GLY A 51 -5.89 6.61 10.28
N ARG A 52 -6.88 7.16 10.99
CA ARG A 52 -6.65 7.69 12.34
C ARG A 52 -6.26 6.59 13.32
N HIS A 53 -6.97 5.46 13.32
CA HIS A 53 -6.62 4.33 14.17
C HIS A 53 -5.22 3.77 13.84
N ALA A 54 -4.88 3.66 12.55
CA ALA A 54 -3.56 3.21 12.12
C ALA A 54 -2.46 4.18 12.56
N TRP A 55 -2.71 5.49 12.46
CA TRP A 55 -1.77 6.52 12.91
C TRP A 55 -1.52 6.48 14.41
N ASP A 56 -2.58 6.31 15.19
CA ASP A 56 -2.48 6.22 16.65
C ASP A 56 -1.71 4.96 17.09
N ALA A 57 -1.85 3.86 16.35
CA ALA A 57 -1.13 2.61 16.59
C ALA A 57 0.34 2.65 16.12
N LEU A 58 0.70 3.56 15.22
CA LEU A 58 2.04 3.65 14.67
C LEU A 58 3.05 4.18 15.71
N PRO A 59 4.21 3.53 15.89
CA PRO A 59 5.30 4.03 16.74
C PRO A 59 5.75 5.43 16.32
N GLU A 60 6.08 6.27 17.29
CA GLU A 60 6.42 7.68 17.03
C GLU A 60 7.60 7.84 16.06
N GLN A 61 8.57 6.93 16.09
CA GLN A 61 9.75 6.94 15.22
C GLN A 61 9.41 6.68 13.74
N GLU A 62 8.31 5.97 13.48
CA GLU A 62 7.86 5.62 12.12
C GLU A 62 6.88 6.68 11.56
N ARG A 63 6.36 7.58 12.41
CA ARG A 63 5.37 8.59 12.00
C ARG A 63 5.92 9.60 11.01
N GLU A 64 7.19 9.97 11.12
CA GLU A 64 7.82 10.90 10.17
C GLU A 64 7.83 10.31 8.75
N GLN A 65 8.30 9.06 8.60
CA GLN A 65 8.31 8.37 7.31
C GLN A 65 6.89 8.11 6.79
N ALA A 66 5.94 7.77 7.67
CA ALA A 66 4.54 7.62 7.30
C ALA A 66 3.92 8.94 6.81
N PHE A 67 4.28 10.07 7.43
CA PHE A 67 3.80 11.38 7.02
C PHE A 67 4.32 11.77 5.64
N ASP A 68 5.61 11.54 5.38
CA ASP A 68 6.19 11.75 4.04
C ASP A 68 5.46 10.92 2.99
N LEU A 69 5.23 9.62 3.28
CA LEU A 69 4.51 8.74 2.36
C LEU A 69 3.09 9.25 2.09
N LEU A 70 2.36 9.67 3.12
CA LEU A 70 1.01 10.21 3.00
C LEU A 70 0.99 11.50 2.17
N LEU A 71 1.93 12.40 2.42
CA LEU A 71 2.06 13.67 1.70
C LEU A 71 2.39 13.44 0.21
N TYR A 72 3.37 12.59 -0.08
CA TYR A 72 3.75 12.26 -1.45
C TYR A 72 2.61 11.57 -2.21
N THR A 73 1.91 10.65 -1.55
CA THR A 73 0.75 9.98 -2.14
C THR A 73 -0.35 10.97 -2.49
N TRP A 74 -0.69 11.86 -1.55
CA TRP A 74 -1.67 12.92 -1.78
C TRP A 74 -1.28 13.83 -2.94
N TRP A 75 -0.04 14.30 -2.97
CA TRP A 75 0.46 15.17 -4.04
C TRP A 75 0.38 14.49 -5.41
N SER A 76 0.78 13.22 -5.49
CA SER A 76 0.72 12.44 -6.73
C SER A 76 -0.73 12.29 -7.24
N LEU A 77 -1.67 11.99 -6.33
CA LEU A 77 -3.08 11.87 -6.69
C LEU A 77 -3.65 13.20 -7.19
N MET A 78 -3.33 14.32 -6.54
CA MET A 78 -3.77 15.64 -6.99
C MET A 78 -3.29 15.95 -8.41
N GLY A 79 -2.02 15.68 -8.72
CA GLY A 79 -1.49 15.85 -10.07
C GLY A 79 -2.20 14.98 -11.12
N GLN A 80 -2.58 13.75 -10.76
CA GLN A 80 -3.35 12.87 -11.64
C GLN A 80 -4.78 13.39 -11.87
N PHE A 81 -5.44 13.92 -10.85
CA PHE A 81 -6.77 14.52 -10.98
C PHE A 81 -6.76 15.75 -11.89
N ASP A 82 -5.73 16.60 -11.77
CA ASP A 82 -5.58 17.78 -12.62
C ASP A 82 -5.35 17.37 -14.08
N ALA A 83 -4.51 16.37 -14.33
CA ALA A 83 -4.31 15.81 -15.67
C ALA A 83 -5.60 15.22 -16.26
N ALA A 84 -6.35 14.46 -15.46
CA ALA A 84 -7.62 13.87 -15.88
C ALA A 84 -8.66 14.95 -16.24
N ARG A 85 -8.76 16.01 -15.43
CA ARG A 85 -9.64 17.15 -15.72
C ARG A 85 -9.29 17.83 -17.04
N GLN A 86 -8.00 18.07 -17.30
CA GLN A 86 -7.55 18.72 -18.53
C GLN A 86 -7.85 17.88 -19.77
N ALA A 87 -7.65 16.56 -19.71
CA ALA A 87 -7.98 15.63 -20.79
C ALA A 87 -9.47 15.68 -21.16
N HIS A 88 -10.37 15.75 -20.16
CA HIS A 88 -11.81 15.84 -20.41
C HIS A 88 -12.25 17.19 -21.00
N THR A 89 -11.64 18.31 -20.61
CA THR A 89 -11.93 19.63 -21.21
C THR A 89 -11.36 19.79 -22.63
N GLY A 90 -10.28 19.09 -22.98
CA GLY A 90 -9.73 19.10 -24.35
C GLY A 90 -10.65 18.41 -25.36
N GLN A 91 -11.25 17.28 -24.99
CA GLN A 91 -12.16 16.53 -25.88
C GLN A 91 -13.50 17.24 -26.14
N ALA A 92 -13.97 18.09 -25.23
CA ALA A 92 -15.20 18.88 -25.43
C ALA A 92 -15.03 20.04 -26.43
N GLY A 93 -13.79 20.46 -26.71
CA GLY A 93 -13.49 21.53 -27.67
C GLY A 93 -13.31 21.07 -29.12
N GLU A 94 -13.09 19.78 -29.36
CA GLU A 94 -12.86 19.21 -30.71
C GLU A 94 -14.13 18.63 -31.38
N GLN A 95 -15.28 18.67 -30.71
CA GLN A 95 -16.57 18.23 -31.27
C GLN A 95 -17.56 19.38 -31.56
N ALA A 96 -17.10 20.63 -31.55
CA ALA A 96 -17.92 21.81 -31.86
C ALA A 96 -17.68 22.34 -33.29
#